data_AF-A0A930X4E8-F1
#
_entry.id   AF-A0A930X4E8-F1
#
_cell.length_a   1.000
_cell.length_b   1.000
_cell.length_c   1.000
_cell.angle_alpha   90.00
_cell.angle_beta   90.00
_cell.angle_gamma   90.00
#
_symmetry.space_group_name_H-M   'P 1'
#
loop_
_entity.id
_entity.type
_entity.pdbx_description
1 polymer ?
#
loop_
_entity_poly.entity_id
_entity_poly.type
_entity_poly.pdbx_seq_one_letter_code
_entity_poly.pdbx_strand_id
1 'polypeptide(L)'
;MRIKFEQLGYLDHADIELGELTLICGTNNVGKTYLNYGVYGVLEGLPMAMHFTVSRFVQEALKVQDTFKLIEDRQFEIHLDSIKENFSKILKSASGMLRQGFSTVFSSSEELFASTKIDLPTENWLPIDFLYAHQDTQEYPGFLLTTEKQAGESSFLFGLLSKKTQFDMQEKRIIYNYIESQLTEYILNRIPSAPFPKRKSRLNLKT
;
A
#
# COMPACT_ATOMS: atom_id res chain seq x y z
N MET A 1 -5.12 -1.79 14.84
CA MET A 1 -5.59 -1.05 13.63
C MET A 1 -6.98 -0.52 13.91
N ARG A 2 -7.38 0.67 13.45
CA ARG A 2 -8.73 1.21 13.69
C ARG A 2 -9.45 1.47 12.37
N ILE A 3 -10.72 1.12 12.27
CA ILE A 3 -11.53 1.30 11.06
C ILE A 3 -12.87 1.91 11.46
N LYS A 4 -13.27 2.95 10.73
CA LYS A 4 -14.58 3.58 10.89
C LYS A 4 -15.41 3.41 9.63
N PHE A 5 -16.66 3.07 9.83
CA PHE A 5 -17.67 2.94 8.79
C PHE A 5 -18.82 3.90 9.06
N GLU A 6 -19.27 4.60 8.02
CA GLU A 6 -20.57 5.27 8.00
C GLU A 6 -21.41 4.65 6.89
N GLN A 7 -22.69 4.36 7.17
CA GLN A 7 -23.67 3.87 6.20
C GLN A 7 -23.20 2.61 5.46
N LEU A 8 -22.72 1.61 6.19
CA LEU A 8 -22.32 0.32 5.66
C LEU A 8 -23.53 -0.62 5.54
N GLY A 9 -24.21 -0.55 4.40
CA GLY A 9 -25.49 -1.25 4.22
C GLY A 9 -26.51 -0.79 5.26
N TYR A 10 -26.96 -1.68 6.14
CA TYR A 10 -27.90 -1.34 7.23
C TYR A 10 -27.21 -0.86 8.53
N LEU A 11 -25.89 -0.70 8.53
CA LEU A 11 -25.13 -0.22 9.68
C LEU A 11 -24.85 1.28 9.53
N ASP A 12 -25.52 2.12 10.33
CA ASP A 12 -25.39 3.58 10.25
C ASP A 12 -23.98 4.06 10.60
N HIS A 13 -23.40 3.51 11.66
CA HIS A 13 -22.07 3.86 12.14
C HIS A 13 -21.41 2.65 12.83
N ALA A 14 -20.12 2.47 12.60
CA ALA A 14 -19.27 1.61 13.39
C ALA A 14 -17.85 2.17 13.50
N ASP A 15 -17.28 2.04 14.70
CA ASP A 15 -15.91 2.39 15.00
C ASP A 15 -15.29 1.19 15.73
N ILE A 16 -14.38 0.50 15.06
CA ILE A 16 -13.77 -0.73 15.57
C ILE A 16 -12.26 -0.62 15.62
N GLU A 17 -11.71 -0.99 16.77
CA GLU A 17 -10.28 -1.20 16.95
C GLU A 17 -9.99 -2.70 16.90
N LEU A 18 -9.16 -3.11 15.93
CA LEU A 18 -8.69 -4.47 15.72
C LEU A 18 -7.37 -4.68 16.48
N GLY A 19 -7.40 -5.65 17.40
CA GLY A 19 -6.21 -6.23 18.05
C GLY A 19 -5.75 -7.53 17.39
N GLU A 20 -4.84 -8.26 18.03
CA GLU A 20 -4.33 -9.55 17.54
C GLU A 20 -5.43 -10.61 17.35
N LEU A 21 -6.39 -10.63 18.29
CA LEU A 21 -7.62 -11.39 18.20
C LEU A 21 -8.79 -10.46 18.49
N THR A 22 -9.70 -10.33 17.52
CA THR A 22 -10.91 -9.52 17.67
C THR A 22 -12.13 -10.41 17.51
N LEU A 23 -12.99 -10.48 18.54
CA LEU A 23 -14.24 -11.23 18.52
C LEU A 23 -15.42 -10.27 18.47
N ILE A 24 -16.23 -10.35 17.41
CA ILE A 24 -17.45 -9.56 17.25
C ILE A 24 -18.64 -10.39 17.76
N CYS A 25 -19.13 -10.07 18.97
CA CYS A 25 -20.23 -10.76 19.63
C CYS A 25 -21.46 -9.85 19.82
N GLY A 26 -22.64 -10.44 19.99
CA GLY A 26 -23.90 -9.71 20.20
C GLY A 26 -25.12 -10.48 19.69
N THR A 27 -26.31 -9.94 19.90
CA THR A 27 -27.58 -10.54 19.44
C THR A 27 -27.67 -10.60 17.91
N ASN A 28 -28.53 -11.47 17.38
CA ASN A 28 -28.71 -11.57 15.93
C ASN A 28 -29.29 -10.27 15.34
N ASN A 29 -28.97 -10.00 14.08
CA ASN A 29 -29.49 -8.88 13.29
C ASN A 29 -29.09 -7.46 13.76
N VAL A 30 -28.02 -7.31 14.55
CA VAL A 30 -27.48 -5.99 14.96
C VAL A 30 -26.31 -5.49 14.12
N GLY A 31 -26.17 -5.99 12.88
CA GLY A 31 -25.11 -5.54 11.97
C GLY A 31 -23.75 -6.24 12.13
N LYS A 32 -23.62 -7.30 12.95
CA LYS A 32 -22.37 -8.07 13.08
C LYS A 32 -21.85 -8.59 11.73
N THR A 33 -22.73 -9.07 10.86
CA THR A 33 -22.37 -9.53 9.51
C THR A 33 -21.83 -8.37 8.67
N TYR A 34 -22.49 -7.21 8.69
CA TYR A 34 -22.01 -6.02 8.00
C TYR A 34 -20.63 -5.59 8.49
N LEU A 35 -20.44 -5.52 9.80
CA LEU A 35 -19.15 -5.15 10.37
C LEU A 35 -18.05 -6.16 10.02
N ASN A 36 -18.33 -7.46 10.12
CA ASN A 36 -17.35 -8.50 9.83
C ASN A 36 -16.93 -8.50 8.35
N TYR A 37 -17.89 -8.45 7.43
CA TYR A 37 -17.60 -8.39 5.99
C TYR A 37 -17.00 -7.04 5.57
N GLY A 38 -17.39 -5.94 6.22
CA GLY A 38 -16.79 -4.62 6.01
C GLY A 38 -15.32 -4.60 6.40
N VAL A 39 -14.99 -5.11 7.59
CA VAL A 39 -13.60 -5.29 8.04
C VAL A 39 -12.84 -6.17 7.06
N TYR A 40 -13.40 -7.32 6.68
CA TYR A 40 -12.80 -8.21 5.68
C TYR A 40 -12.56 -7.50 4.34
N GLY A 41 -13.52 -6.72 3.84
CA GLY A 41 -13.41 -5.99 2.58
C GLY A 41 -12.33 -4.90 2.62
N VAL A 42 -12.17 -4.20 3.74
CA VAL A 42 -11.04 -3.28 3.95
C VAL A 42 -9.73 -4.06 3.93
N LEU A 43 -9.63 -5.14 4.70
CA LEU A 43 -8.40 -5.92 4.83
C LEU A 43 -7.97 -6.62 3.52
N GLU A 44 -8.92 -7.09 2.71
CA GLU A 44 -8.65 -7.69 1.39
C GLU A 44 -8.32 -6.63 0.33
N GLY A 45 -9.04 -5.49 0.32
CA GLY A 45 -8.90 -4.47 -0.72
C GLY A 45 -7.78 -3.46 -0.48
N LEU A 46 -7.42 -3.18 0.78
CA LEU A 46 -6.47 -2.12 1.14
C LEU A 46 -5.09 -2.32 0.53
N PRO A 47 -4.49 -3.52 0.48
CA PRO A 47 -3.19 -3.71 -0.16
C PRO A 47 -3.17 -3.24 -1.62
N MET A 48 -4.21 -3.54 -2.39
CA MET A 48 -4.31 -3.12 -3.80
C MET A 48 -4.55 -1.61 -3.92
N ALA A 49 -5.44 -1.05 -3.12
CA ALA A 49 -5.72 0.39 -3.11
C ALA A 49 -4.48 1.21 -2.70
N MET A 50 -3.74 0.73 -1.70
CA MET A 50 -2.49 1.33 -1.27
C MET A 50 -1.41 1.18 -2.34
N HIS A 51 -1.27 0.03 -2.98
CA HIS A 51 -0.31 -0.15 -4.08
C HIS A 51 -0.53 0.88 -5.19
N PHE A 52 -1.78 1.03 -5.65
CA PHE A 52 -2.12 1.99 -6.68
C PHE A 52 -1.83 3.43 -6.24
N THR A 53 -2.21 3.80 -5.02
CA THR A 53 -2.04 5.17 -4.54
C THR A 53 -0.58 5.51 -4.24
N VAL A 54 0.18 4.59 -3.63
CA VAL A 54 1.60 4.77 -3.35
C VAL A 54 2.41 4.86 -4.64
N SER A 55 2.20 3.96 -5.61
CA SER A 55 2.89 4.02 -6.90
C SER A 55 2.62 5.36 -7.60
N ARG A 56 1.36 5.80 -7.63
CA ARG A 56 1.01 7.12 -8.19
C ARG A 56 1.73 8.26 -7.45
N PHE A 57 1.74 8.24 -6.12
CA PHE A 57 2.41 9.26 -5.33
C PHE A 57 3.93 9.27 -5.58
N VAL A 58 4.56 8.09 -5.61
CA VAL A 58 5.98 7.93 -5.92
C VAL A 58 6.27 8.45 -7.33
N GLN A 59 5.44 8.17 -8.32
CA GLN A 59 5.58 8.71 -9.69
C GLN A 59 5.40 10.24 -9.76
N GLU A 60 4.50 10.82 -8.96
CA GLU A 60 4.32 12.28 -8.90
C GLU A 60 5.51 12.97 -8.20
N ALA A 61 6.13 12.30 -7.24
CA ALA A 61 7.32 12.77 -6.53
C ALA A 61 8.60 12.59 -7.33
N LEU A 62 8.76 11.43 -7.98
CA LEU A 62 9.88 11.10 -8.86
C LEU A 62 9.76 11.87 -10.16
N LYS A 63 10.78 12.65 -10.48
CA LYS A 63 10.86 13.32 -11.78
C LYS A 63 11.78 12.51 -12.68
N VAL A 64 11.53 12.55 -13.99
CA VAL A 64 12.41 11.90 -14.99
C VAL A 64 13.88 12.34 -14.84
N GLN A 65 14.12 13.58 -14.42
CA GLN A 65 15.46 14.12 -14.12
C GLN A 65 16.20 13.36 -13.00
N ASP A 66 15.50 12.71 -12.10
CA ASP A 66 16.11 11.93 -11.01
C ASP A 66 16.76 10.66 -11.57
N THR A 67 16.17 10.07 -12.63
CA THR A 67 16.83 9.00 -13.41
C THR A 67 18.08 9.50 -14.12
N PHE A 68 18.07 10.74 -14.65
CA PHE A 68 19.26 11.31 -15.28
C PHE A 68 20.38 11.56 -14.27
N LYS A 69 20.06 12.06 -13.07
CA LYS A 69 21.03 12.18 -11.97
C LYS A 69 21.67 10.85 -11.63
N LEU A 70 20.89 9.77 -11.46
CA LEU A 70 21.47 8.46 -11.17
C LEU A 70 22.39 7.97 -12.31
N ILE A 71 22.07 8.30 -13.57
CA ILE A 71 22.90 7.94 -14.73
C ILE A 71 24.21 8.74 -14.77
N GLU A 72 24.15 10.04 -14.49
CA GLU A 72 25.28 10.97 -14.54
C GLU A 72 26.19 10.81 -13.32
N ASP A 73 25.62 10.88 -12.12
CA ASP A 73 26.34 10.92 -10.85
C ASP A 73 26.66 9.52 -10.32
N ARG A 74 26.08 8.47 -10.92
CA ARG A 74 26.19 7.04 -10.52
C ARG A 74 25.62 6.70 -9.15
N GLN A 75 25.24 7.71 -8.39
CA GLN A 75 24.54 7.60 -7.13
C GLN A 75 23.48 8.69 -7.04
N PHE A 76 22.36 8.39 -6.40
CA PHE A 76 21.27 9.33 -6.23
C PHE A 76 20.53 9.05 -4.92
N GLU A 77 20.28 10.11 -4.15
CA GLU A 77 19.62 10.01 -2.85
C GLU A 77 18.19 10.56 -2.90
N ILE A 78 17.25 9.84 -2.29
CA ILE A 78 15.83 10.23 -2.19
C ILE A 78 15.41 10.26 -0.72
N HIS A 79 14.92 11.41 -0.28
CA HIS A 79 14.32 11.58 1.04
C HIS A 79 12.82 11.22 1.04
N LEU A 80 12.40 10.46 2.05
CA LEU A 80 11.04 9.95 2.20
C LEU A 80 10.14 10.88 3.03
N ASP A 81 10.64 12.04 3.48
CA ASP A 81 9.90 12.96 4.35
C ASP A 81 8.59 13.40 3.70
N SER A 82 8.61 13.62 2.38
CA SER A 82 7.42 13.95 1.59
C SER A 82 6.33 12.87 1.66
N ILE A 83 6.71 11.59 1.80
CA ILE A 83 5.78 10.48 1.93
C ILE A 83 5.12 10.52 3.30
N LYS A 84 5.89 10.78 4.36
CA LYS A 84 5.37 10.92 5.74
C LYS A 84 4.37 12.07 5.83
N GLU A 85 4.72 13.22 5.27
CA GLU A 85 3.86 14.41 5.24
C GLU A 85 2.55 14.20 4.47
N ASN A 86 2.58 13.38 3.42
CA ASN A 86 1.43 13.12 2.56
C ASN A 86 0.72 11.79 2.84
N PHE A 87 1.16 11.01 3.84
CA PHE A 87 0.62 9.69 4.09
C PHE A 87 -0.88 9.71 4.37
N SER A 88 -1.38 10.73 5.08
CA SER A 88 -2.82 10.91 5.30
C SER A 88 -3.62 11.06 4.00
N LYS A 89 -3.06 11.74 2.99
CA LYS A 89 -3.68 11.88 1.65
C LYS A 89 -3.63 10.57 0.88
N ILE A 90 -2.52 9.83 0.98
CA ILE A 90 -2.36 8.50 0.37
C ILE A 90 -3.42 7.56 0.96
N LEU A 91 -3.50 7.47 2.29
CA LEU A 91 -4.46 6.60 2.98
C LEU A 91 -5.91 6.96 2.67
N LYS A 92 -6.24 8.27 2.60
CA LYS A 92 -7.57 8.74 2.22
C LYS A 92 -7.94 8.41 0.77
N SER A 93 -6.97 8.48 -0.13
CA SER A 93 -7.18 8.12 -1.54
C SER A 93 -7.42 6.62 -1.66
N ALA A 94 -6.63 5.80 -0.96
CA ALA A 94 -6.81 4.36 -0.91
C ALA A 94 -8.16 3.96 -0.28
N SER A 95 -8.58 4.60 0.83
CA SER A 95 -9.88 4.31 1.46
C SER A 95 -11.06 4.65 0.55
N GLY A 96 -10.95 5.71 -0.26
CA GLY A 96 -11.92 6.07 -1.28
C GLY A 96 -12.11 5.00 -2.36
N MET A 97 -11.07 4.22 -2.66
CA MET A 97 -11.13 3.12 -3.63
C MET A 97 -11.83 1.87 -3.08
N LEU A 98 -11.77 1.63 -1.76
CA LEU A 98 -12.29 0.42 -1.13
C LEU A 98 -13.80 0.23 -1.34
N ARG A 99 -14.55 1.33 -1.36
CA ARG A 99 -16.01 1.30 -1.55
C ARG A 99 -16.42 0.51 -2.79
N GLN A 100 -15.65 0.61 -3.88
CA GLN A 100 -15.99 -0.04 -5.15
C GLN A 100 -15.98 -1.57 -5.03
N GLY A 101 -15.22 -2.14 -4.07
CA GLY A 101 -15.16 -3.58 -3.84
C GLY A 101 -16.30 -4.15 -3.00
N PHE A 102 -17.09 -3.31 -2.32
CA PHE A 102 -18.01 -3.78 -1.29
C PHE A 102 -19.21 -4.54 -1.86
N SER A 103 -19.75 -4.12 -3.02
CA SER A 103 -20.78 -4.89 -3.73
C SER A 103 -20.32 -6.33 -4.01
N THR A 104 -19.05 -6.52 -4.37
CA THR A 104 -18.44 -7.83 -4.61
C THR A 104 -18.26 -8.61 -3.32
N VAL A 105 -17.70 -8.00 -2.27
CA VAL A 105 -17.49 -8.63 -0.95
C VAL A 105 -18.81 -9.14 -0.36
N PHE A 106 -19.88 -8.35 -0.50
CA PHE A 106 -21.19 -8.68 0.03
C PHE A 106 -22.10 -9.42 -0.96
N SER A 107 -21.66 -9.65 -2.20
CA SER A 107 -22.48 -10.25 -3.27
C SER A 107 -23.85 -9.57 -3.42
N SER A 108 -23.85 -8.24 -3.46
CA SER A 108 -25.06 -7.42 -3.49
C SER A 108 -24.91 -6.22 -4.45
N SER A 109 -25.95 -5.40 -4.58
CA SER A 109 -25.94 -4.25 -5.50
C SER A 109 -24.99 -3.15 -5.04
N GLU A 110 -24.42 -2.40 -5.99
CA GLU A 110 -23.60 -1.22 -5.69
C GLU A 110 -24.39 -0.12 -4.99
N GLU A 111 -25.70 -0.02 -5.27
CA GLU A 111 -26.63 0.92 -4.65
C GLU A 111 -26.64 0.79 -3.12
N LEU A 112 -26.51 -0.43 -2.59
CA LEU A 112 -26.50 -0.69 -1.14
C LEU A 112 -25.33 0.00 -0.42
N PHE A 113 -24.22 0.22 -1.12
CA PHE A 113 -23.01 0.85 -0.57
C PHE A 113 -22.74 2.22 -1.19
N ALA A 114 -23.73 2.80 -1.88
CA ALA A 114 -23.57 4.05 -2.61
C ALA A 114 -23.31 5.26 -1.70
N SER A 115 -23.56 5.12 -0.40
CA SER A 115 -23.35 6.17 0.59
C SER A 115 -22.35 5.77 1.68
N THR A 116 -21.77 4.56 1.58
CA THR A 116 -20.77 4.06 2.52
C THR A 116 -19.53 4.92 2.50
N LYS A 117 -19.06 5.31 3.69
CA LYS A 117 -17.75 5.94 3.88
C LYS A 117 -16.88 5.07 4.77
N ILE A 118 -15.59 5.04 4.44
CA ILE A 118 -14.58 4.29 5.17
C ILE A 118 -13.51 5.29 5.57
N ASP A 119 -13.33 5.44 6.88
CA ASP A 119 -12.28 6.27 7.45
C ASP A 119 -11.25 5.38 8.16
N LEU A 120 -9.98 5.68 7.89
CA LEU A 120 -8.81 4.97 8.39
C LEU A 120 -7.95 5.99 9.14
N PRO A 121 -8.11 6.14 10.46
CA PRO A 121 -7.40 7.15 11.24
C PRO A 121 -5.89 6.98 11.10
N THR A 122 -5.22 8.00 10.56
CA THR A 122 -3.84 7.88 10.06
C THR A 122 -2.86 7.39 11.13
N GLU A 123 -3.03 7.83 12.37
CA GLU A 123 -2.25 7.41 13.54
C GLU A 123 -2.24 5.89 13.79
N ASN A 124 -3.27 5.16 13.35
CA ASN A 124 -3.37 3.71 13.50
C ASN A 124 -2.87 2.91 12.28
N TRP A 125 -2.48 3.62 11.21
CA TRP A 125 -2.11 3.06 9.91
C TRP A 125 -0.78 3.59 9.38
N LEU A 126 -0.17 4.57 10.05
CA LEU A 126 1.14 5.10 9.70
C LEU A 126 2.12 3.92 9.55
N PRO A 127 2.80 3.79 8.40
CA PRO A 127 3.88 2.85 8.28
C PRO A 127 4.88 3.23 9.36
N ILE A 128 5.24 2.22 10.14
CA ILE A 128 6.24 2.27 11.21
C ILE A 128 7.35 3.21 10.75
N ASP A 129 7.69 4.20 11.57
CA ASP A 129 8.81 5.14 11.36
C ASP A 129 9.92 4.40 10.65
N PHE A 130 10.58 5.02 9.66
CA PHE A 130 11.59 4.47 8.75
C PHE A 130 12.80 3.80 9.45
N LEU A 131 12.54 2.86 10.36
CA LEU A 131 13.39 2.22 11.34
C LEU A 131 14.01 0.96 10.75
N TYR A 132 13.40 0.43 9.69
CA TYR A 132 13.90 -0.76 9.02
C TYR A 132 14.90 -0.35 7.94
N ALA A 133 16.00 -1.09 7.90
CA ALA A 133 16.90 -1.06 6.78
C ALA A 133 16.22 -1.68 5.54
N HIS A 134 16.71 -1.30 4.37
CA HIS A 134 16.37 -1.91 3.09
C HIS A 134 17.61 -2.02 2.25
N GLN A 135 17.79 -3.16 1.59
CA GLN A 135 18.87 -3.33 0.63
C GLN A 135 18.38 -4.21 -0.50
N ASP A 136 18.69 -3.82 -1.72
CA ASP A 136 18.40 -4.58 -2.92
C ASP A 136 19.52 -4.42 -3.94
N THR A 137 19.70 -5.42 -4.79
CA THR A 137 20.64 -5.38 -5.90
C THR A 137 20.08 -6.18 -7.07
N GLN A 138 19.99 -5.55 -8.24
CA GLN A 138 19.51 -6.17 -9.47
C GLN A 138 20.52 -6.00 -10.60
N GLU A 139 20.86 -7.12 -11.23
CA GLU A 139 21.76 -7.17 -12.38
C GLU A 139 20.96 -7.13 -13.69
N TYR A 140 21.39 -6.25 -14.59
CA TYR A 140 20.88 -6.14 -15.96
C TYR A 140 22.04 -6.27 -16.96
N PRO A 141 21.76 -6.57 -18.24
CA PRO A 141 22.81 -6.62 -19.26
C PRO A 141 23.62 -5.30 -19.37
N GLY A 142 24.82 -5.31 -18.79
CA GLY A 142 25.78 -4.20 -18.86
C GLY A 142 25.71 -3.18 -17.72
N PHE A 143 24.82 -3.34 -16.74
CA PHE A 143 24.79 -2.50 -15.54
C PHE A 143 24.13 -3.19 -14.36
N LEU A 144 24.44 -2.72 -13.15
CA LEU A 144 23.88 -3.21 -11.90
C LEU A 144 23.28 -2.03 -11.14
N LEU A 145 22.08 -2.23 -10.61
CA LEU A 145 21.37 -1.27 -9.79
C LEU A 145 21.38 -1.73 -8.35
N THR A 146 21.69 -0.82 -7.44
CA THR A 146 21.64 -1.06 -6.00
C THR A 146 20.73 -0.07 -5.34
N THR A 147 20.12 -0.49 -4.24
CA THR A 147 19.39 0.37 -3.32
C THR A 147 19.82 0.04 -1.91
N GLU A 148 20.09 1.05 -1.12
CA GLU A 148 20.38 0.91 0.31
C GLU A 148 19.63 2.00 1.09
N LYS A 149 19.11 1.62 2.25
CA LYS A 149 18.52 2.50 3.24
C LYS A 149 18.94 1.98 4.61
N GLN A 150 19.58 2.80 5.43
CA GLN A 150 19.96 2.38 6.78
C GLN A 150 18.76 2.45 7.73
N ALA A 151 18.83 1.68 8.82
CA ALA A 151 17.83 1.70 9.88
C ALA A 151 17.81 3.07 10.57
N GLY A 152 16.64 3.70 10.67
CA GLY A 152 16.47 5.01 11.31
C GLY A 152 16.68 6.21 10.38
N GLU A 153 17.26 6.01 9.19
CA GLU A 153 17.39 7.06 8.18
C GLU A 153 16.12 7.20 7.35
N SER A 154 15.81 8.43 6.92
CA SER A 154 14.68 8.74 6.03
C SER A 154 15.08 8.81 4.56
N SER A 155 16.31 8.43 4.20
CA SER A 155 16.80 8.50 2.83
C SER A 155 17.18 7.15 2.23
N PHE A 156 16.96 7.05 0.92
CA PHE A 156 17.33 5.93 0.08
C PHE A 156 18.50 6.32 -0.80
N LEU A 157 19.57 5.54 -0.76
CA LEU A 157 20.69 5.65 -1.69
C LEU A 157 20.52 4.65 -2.83
N PHE A 158 20.36 5.17 -4.04
CA PHE A 158 20.40 4.40 -5.28
C PHE A 158 21.79 4.45 -5.88
N GLY A 159 22.24 3.33 -6.45
CA GLY A 159 23.53 3.22 -7.12
C GLY A 159 23.42 2.57 -8.50
N LEU A 160 24.25 3.03 -9.43
CA LEU A 160 24.37 2.49 -10.78
C LEU A 160 25.83 2.14 -11.08
N LEU A 161 26.11 0.85 -11.12
CA LEU A 161 27.42 0.28 -11.45
C LEU A 161 27.43 -0.14 -12.92
N SER A 162 28.16 0.57 -13.77
CA SER A 162 28.28 0.23 -15.19
C SER A 162 29.58 0.72 -15.81
N LYS A 163 30.10 -0.03 -16.78
CA LYS A 163 31.15 0.46 -17.70
C LYS A 163 30.60 1.35 -18.81
N LYS A 164 29.29 1.37 -19.01
CA LYS A 164 28.62 2.20 -20.03
C LYS A 164 28.57 3.65 -19.58
N THR A 165 28.81 4.56 -20.53
CA THR A 165 28.69 6.02 -20.35
C THR A 165 27.40 6.58 -20.95
N GLN A 166 26.72 5.81 -21.78
CA GLN A 166 25.45 6.19 -22.40
C GLN A 166 24.44 5.06 -22.23
N PHE A 167 23.20 5.46 -22.00
CA PHE A 167 22.06 4.55 -21.83
C PHE A 167 20.96 4.94 -22.81
N ASP A 168 20.39 3.94 -23.48
CA ASP A 168 19.27 4.13 -24.38
C ASP A 168 17.95 4.37 -23.62
N MET A 169 16.87 4.60 -24.35
CA MET A 169 15.56 4.89 -23.76
C MET A 169 14.97 3.71 -22.98
N GLN A 170 15.23 2.47 -23.41
CA GLN A 170 14.73 1.28 -22.71
C GLN A 170 15.48 1.09 -21.39
N GLU A 171 16.80 1.25 -21.41
CA GLU A 171 17.64 1.16 -20.21
C GLU A 171 17.27 2.26 -19.20
N LYS A 172 17.09 3.50 -19.66
CA LYS A 172 16.59 4.60 -18.82
C LYS A 172 15.26 4.27 -18.16
N ARG A 173 14.35 3.64 -18.89
CA ARG A 173 13.05 3.21 -18.35
C ARG A 173 13.19 2.08 -17.33
N ILE A 174 14.12 1.15 -17.53
CA ILE A 174 14.44 0.11 -16.54
C ILE A 174 14.93 0.75 -15.24
N ILE A 175 15.86 1.70 -15.34
CA ILE A 175 16.41 2.41 -14.17
C ILE A 175 15.30 3.17 -13.43
N TYR A 176 14.44 3.89 -14.16
CA TYR A 176 13.29 4.58 -13.57
C TYR A 176 12.36 3.61 -12.83
N ASN A 177 11.96 2.52 -13.48
CA ASN A 177 11.06 1.52 -12.90
C ASN A 177 11.67 0.84 -11.66
N TYR A 178 12.99 0.66 -11.63
CA TYR A 178 13.71 0.15 -10.48
C TYR A 178 13.58 1.11 -9.28
N ILE A 179 13.84 2.40 -9.47
CA ILE A 179 13.70 3.39 -8.40
C ILE A 179 12.26 3.40 -7.86
N GLU A 180 11.28 3.45 -8.77
CA GLU A 180 9.86 3.44 -8.42
C GLU A 180 9.46 2.19 -7.63
N SER A 181 9.90 0.99 -8.07
CA SER A 181 9.54 -0.26 -7.43
C SER A 181 10.12 -0.37 -6.03
N GLN A 182 11.38 0.01 -5.84
CA GLN A 182 12.05 -0.07 -4.54
C GLN A 182 11.37 0.84 -3.50
N LEU A 183 11.05 2.08 -3.88
CA LEU A 183 10.31 2.99 -3.00
C LEU A 183 8.92 2.45 -2.70
N THR A 184 8.18 2.03 -3.73
CA THR A 184 6.81 1.52 -3.59
C THR A 184 6.75 0.29 -2.70
N GLU A 185 7.58 -0.72 -2.95
CA GLU A 185 7.63 -1.95 -2.17
C GLU A 185 8.04 -1.68 -0.71
N TYR A 186 9.02 -0.81 -0.49
CA TYR A 186 9.42 -0.44 0.85
C TYR A 186 8.26 0.14 1.65
N ILE A 187 7.48 1.06 1.07
CA ILE A 187 6.33 1.68 1.75
C ILE A 187 5.22 0.64 2.00
N LEU A 188 4.91 -0.18 0.99
CA LEU A 188 3.81 -1.15 1.06
C LEU A 188 4.07 -2.27 2.07
N ASN A 189 5.32 -2.75 2.17
CA ASN A 189 5.71 -3.75 3.15
C ASN A 189 5.65 -3.27 4.61
N ARG A 190 5.25 -2.01 4.84
CA ARG A 190 5.07 -1.41 6.18
C ARG A 190 3.62 -1.10 6.50
N ILE A 191 2.72 -1.29 5.54
CA ILE A 191 1.29 -1.19 5.79
C ILE A 191 0.85 -2.53 6.38
N PRO A 192 0.11 -2.53 7.49
CA PRO A 192 -0.48 -3.75 8.02
C PRO A 192 -1.34 -4.42 6.93
N SER A 193 -0.86 -5.54 6.41
CA SER A 193 -1.64 -6.39 5.51
C SER A 193 -2.30 -7.48 6.34
N ALA A 194 -3.48 -7.91 5.90
CA ALA A 194 -4.23 -8.92 6.61
C ALA A 194 -3.45 -10.24 6.65
N PRO A 195 -3.36 -10.93 7.81
CA PRO A 195 -2.84 -12.28 7.89
C PRO A 195 -3.94 -13.24 7.40
N PHE A 196 -4.24 -13.26 6.11
CA PHE A 196 -5.14 -14.29 5.57
C PHE A 196 -4.43 -15.15 4.52
N PRO A 197 -4.56 -16.48 4.63
CA PRO A 197 -3.95 -17.40 3.67
C PRO A 197 -4.51 -17.12 2.28
N LYS A 198 -3.60 -16.98 1.30
CA LYS A 198 -3.92 -16.98 -0.13
C LYS A 198 -4.98 -18.06 -0.38
N ARG A 199 -6.15 -17.70 -0.93
CA ARG A 199 -7.28 -18.62 -1.19
C ARG A 199 -6.79 -19.95 -1.76
N LYS A 200 -6.69 -20.96 -0.90
CA LYS A 200 -6.64 -22.39 -1.24
C LYS A 200 -7.42 -23.14 -0.16
N SER A 201 -8.74 -23.10 -0.24
CA SER A 201 -9.59 -24.15 0.31
C SER A 201 -11.00 -23.99 -0.22
N ARG A 202 -11.42 -24.90 -1.10
CA ARG A 202 -12.83 -25.26 -1.24
C ARG A 202 -13.28 -25.79 0.12
N LEU A 203 -14.10 -25.04 0.84
CA LEU A 203 -14.85 -25.57 1.97
C LEU A 203 -15.87 -26.56 1.39
N ASN A 204 -15.57 -27.86 1.42
CA ASN A 204 -16.56 -28.89 1.17
C ASN A 204 -17.45 -28.99 2.42
N LEU A 205 -18.41 -28.08 2.55
CA LEU A 205 -19.51 -28.23 3.49
C LEU A 205 -20.45 -29.30 2.92
N LYS A 206 -20.41 -30.51 3.48
CA LYS A 206 -21.49 -31.47 3.33
C LYS A 206 -22.61 -31.04 4.27
N THR A 207 -23.74 -30.62 3.70
CA THR A 207 -25.05 -30.58 4.37
C THR A 207 -25.61 -31.97 4.50
#